data_AF-A0A962RCW8-F1
#
_entry.id   AF-A0A962RCW8-F1
#
_cell.length_a   1.000
_cell.length_b   1.000
_cell.length_c   1.000
_cell.angle_alpha   90.00
_cell.angle_beta   90.00
_cell.angle_gamma   90.00
#
_symmetry.space_group_name_H-M   'P 1'
#
loop_
_entity.id
_entity.type
_entity.pdbx_description
1 polymer ?
#
loop_
_entity_poly.entity_id
_entity_poly.type
_entity_poly.pdbx_seq_one_letter_code
_entity_poly.pdbx_strand_id
1 'polypeptide(L)'
;SYNEEEGEVFLGHSVTQHKTLSDETAHTIDAEIRSFIDRNYKRAEQILKDNMDKLHAMSDALMKYETIDLSQINDIMEGKTPRPPADWDDDAKNSSGPTAGANTGDSGDSGDTKESGPIGGPASQH
;
A
#
# COMPACT_ATOMS: atom_id res chain seq x y z
N SER A 1 26.00 9.28 81.54
CA SER A 1 25.40 8.21 80.73
C SER A 1 24.08 8.74 80.21
N TYR A 2 24.04 9.25 78.98
CA TYR A 2 22.83 9.46 78.19
C TYR A 2 23.24 10.02 76.82
N ASN A 3 22.78 9.34 75.77
CA ASN A 3 22.40 9.88 74.47
C ASN A 3 23.47 10.11 73.37
N GLU A 4 24.02 9.03 72.80
CA GLU A 4 24.68 9.09 71.47
C GLU A 4 24.38 7.91 70.53
N GLU A 5 23.39 7.04 70.83
CA GLU A 5 23.26 5.75 70.10
C GLU A 5 21.96 5.52 69.30
N GLU A 6 21.07 6.51 69.16
CA GLU A 6 19.77 6.30 68.45
C GLU A 6 19.66 6.91 67.03
N GLY A 7 20.71 7.54 66.50
CA GLY A 7 20.62 8.30 65.23
C GLY A 7 20.94 7.55 63.92
N GLU A 8 21.65 6.44 63.95
CA GLU A 8 22.34 5.90 62.75
C GLU A 8 21.76 4.57 62.20
N VAL A 9 20.89 3.89 62.96
CA VAL A 9 20.37 2.56 62.57
C VAL A 9 19.23 2.64 61.53
N PHE A 10 18.61 3.81 61.38
CA PHE A 10 17.43 4.01 60.52
C PHE A 10 17.76 4.25 59.05
N LEU A 11 18.97 4.70 58.75
CA LEU A 11 19.37 5.04 57.37
C LEU A 11 19.62 3.77 56.54
N GLY A 12 20.16 2.72 57.15
CA GLY A 12 20.40 1.44 56.47
C GLY A 12 19.13 0.70 56.08
N HIS A 13 18.11 0.67 56.94
CA HIS A 13 16.87 -0.05 56.65
C HIS A 13 15.98 0.69 55.62
N SER A 14 15.94 2.02 55.70
CA SER A 14 15.15 2.86 54.79
C SER A 14 15.68 2.82 53.35
N VAL A 15 17.01 2.89 53.17
CA VAL A 15 17.64 2.79 51.84
C VAL A 15 17.43 1.41 51.21
N THR A 16 17.52 0.33 52.00
CA THR A 16 17.24 -1.02 51.50
C THR A 16 15.77 -1.18 51.09
N GLN A 17 14.80 -0.71 51.89
CA GLN A 17 13.39 -0.76 51.51
C GLN A 17 13.06 0.07 50.25
N HIS A 18 13.63 1.28 50.13
CA HIS A 18 13.42 2.11 48.95
C HIS A 18 13.98 1.46 47.68
N LYS A 19 15.14 0.78 47.79
CA LYS A 19 15.73 0.04 46.68
C LYS A 19 14.90 -1.19 46.30
N THR A 20 14.43 -1.97 47.26
CA THR A 20 13.57 -3.13 46.96
C THR A 20 12.23 -2.71 46.33
N LEU A 21 11.63 -1.60 46.79
CA LEU A 21 10.43 -1.03 46.19
C LEU A 21 10.69 -0.53 44.77
N SER A 22 11.85 0.10 44.52
CA SER A 22 12.26 0.53 43.18
C SER A 22 12.44 -0.66 42.23
N ASP A 23 13.06 -1.74 42.70
CA ASP A 23 13.29 -2.96 41.92
C ASP A 23 11.97 -3.68 41.59
N GLU A 24 11.05 -3.79 42.56
CA GLU A 24 9.72 -4.35 42.36
C GLU A 24 8.85 -3.50 41.41
N THR A 25 8.92 -2.18 41.56
CA THR A 25 8.21 -1.23 40.69
C THR A 25 8.74 -1.32 39.27
N ALA A 26 10.06 -1.34 39.08
CA ALA A 26 10.68 -1.49 37.76
C ALA A 26 10.29 -2.82 37.10
N HIS A 27 10.31 -3.92 37.86
CA HIS A 27 9.87 -5.22 37.36
C HIS A 27 8.42 -5.21 36.90
N THR A 28 7.54 -4.57 37.67
CA THR A 28 6.11 -4.44 37.33
C THR A 28 5.92 -3.63 36.05
N ILE A 29 6.67 -2.54 35.88
CA ILE A 29 6.65 -1.72 34.67
C ILE A 29 7.08 -2.54 33.44
N ASP A 30 8.20 -3.26 33.53
CA ASP A 30 8.71 -4.07 32.43
C ASP A 30 7.73 -5.18 32.03
N ALA A 31 7.06 -5.79 33.03
CA ALA A 31 6.03 -6.80 32.80
C ALA A 31 4.81 -6.21 32.05
N GLU A 32 4.35 -5.02 32.44
CA GLU A 32 3.22 -4.36 31.77
C GLU A 32 3.58 -3.91 30.35
N ILE A 33 4.80 -3.41 30.13
CA ILE A 33 5.28 -3.04 28.79
C ILE A 33 5.28 -4.28 27.89
N ARG A 34 5.80 -5.42 28.35
CA ARG A 34 5.78 -6.66 27.58
C ARG A 34 4.35 -7.10 27.26
N SER A 35 3.48 -7.11 28.26
CA SER A 35 2.06 -7.44 28.09
C SER A 35 1.35 -6.50 27.10
N PHE A 36 1.67 -5.20 27.12
CA PHE A 36 1.15 -4.23 26.17
C PHE A 36 1.62 -4.52 24.74
N ILE A 37 2.90 -4.78 24.54
CA ILE A 37 3.44 -5.13 23.21
C ILE A 37 2.80 -6.41 22.69
N ASP A 38 2.74 -7.46 23.51
CA ASP A 38 2.17 -8.76 23.11
C ASP A 38 0.70 -8.66 22.72
N ARG A 39 -0.09 -7.87 23.46
CA ARG A 39 -1.51 -7.61 23.13
C ARG A 39 -1.64 -6.92 21.77
N ASN A 40 -0.84 -5.90 21.50
CA ASN A 40 -0.91 -5.16 20.24
C ASN A 40 -0.37 -5.99 19.06
N TYR A 41 0.68 -6.79 19.27
CA TYR A 41 1.18 -7.72 18.28
C TYR A 41 0.09 -8.73 17.87
N LYS A 42 -0.52 -9.40 18.85
CA LYS A 42 -1.62 -10.37 18.59
C LYS A 42 -2.79 -9.71 17.88
N ARG A 43 -3.14 -8.48 18.27
CA ARG A 43 -4.20 -7.71 17.61
C ARG A 43 -3.86 -7.43 16.14
N ALA A 44 -2.65 -6.96 15.86
CA ALA A 44 -2.20 -6.68 14.51
C ALA A 44 -2.17 -7.96 13.66
N GLU A 45 -1.61 -9.04 14.19
CA GLU A 45 -1.58 -10.35 13.56
C GLU A 45 -2.99 -10.85 13.23
N GLN A 46 -3.94 -10.72 14.17
CA GLN A 46 -5.32 -11.11 13.94
C GLN A 46 -5.97 -10.28 12.83
N ILE A 47 -5.78 -8.96 12.83
CA ILE A 47 -6.29 -8.08 11.77
C ILE A 47 -5.77 -8.51 10.40
N LEU A 48 -4.48 -8.86 10.30
CA LEU A 48 -3.89 -9.36 9.05
C LEU A 48 -4.47 -10.72 8.64
N LYS A 49 -4.59 -11.66 9.59
CA LYS A 49 -5.18 -12.99 9.36
C LYS A 49 -6.65 -12.94 8.94
N ASP A 50 -7.42 -12.00 9.49
CA ASP A 50 -8.81 -11.79 9.12
C ASP A 50 -8.96 -11.17 7.72
N ASN A 51 -7.89 -10.56 7.20
CA ASN A 51 -7.85 -9.85 5.91
C ASN A 51 -6.76 -10.41 4.97
N MET A 52 -6.56 -11.72 4.98
CA MET A 52 -5.54 -12.38 4.14
C MET A 52 -5.74 -12.12 2.64
N ASP A 53 -7.00 -11.98 2.19
CA ASP A 53 -7.36 -11.59 0.84
C ASP A 53 -6.70 -10.26 0.43
N LYS A 54 -6.82 -9.24 1.29
CA LYS A 54 -6.25 -7.90 1.07
C LYS A 54 -4.74 -7.93 1.18
N LEU A 55 -4.20 -8.71 2.11
CA LEU A 55 -2.74 -8.87 2.26
C LEU A 55 -2.11 -9.47 0.99
N HIS A 56 -2.72 -10.51 0.44
CA HIS A 56 -2.27 -11.10 -0.82
C HIS A 56 -2.42 -10.11 -1.99
N ALA A 57 -3.52 -9.37 -2.08
CA ALA A 57 -3.70 -8.34 -3.10
C ALA A 57 -2.64 -7.21 -3.01
N MET A 58 -2.28 -6.78 -1.79
CA MET A 58 -1.18 -5.83 -1.58
C MET A 58 0.17 -6.41 -2.01
N SER A 59 0.44 -7.68 -1.68
CA SER A 59 1.66 -8.36 -2.10
C SER A 59 1.76 -8.43 -3.62
N ASP A 60 0.70 -8.86 -4.30
CA ASP A 60 0.67 -8.95 -5.76
C ASP A 60 0.84 -7.59 -6.44
N ALA A 61 0.22 -6.54 -5.86
CA ALA A 61 0.38 -5.18 -6.33
C ALA A 61 1.82 -4.67 -6.20
N LEU A 62 2.45 -4.91 -5.04
CA LEU A 62 3.86 -4.56 -4.82
C LEU A 62 4.80 -5.34 -5.75
N MET A 63 4.51 -6.61 -6.03
CA MET A 63 5.28 -7.39 -6.99
C MET A 63 5.18 -6.84 -8.42
N LYS A 64 4.04 -6.24 -8.77
CA LYS A 64 3.79 -5.68 -10.10
C LYS A 64 4.32 -4.26 -10.26
N TYR A 65 4.17 -3.43 -9.23
CA TYR A 65 4.36 -1.98 -9.29
C TYR A 65 5.50 -1.45 -8.42
N GLU A 66 6.13 -2.29 -7.60
CA GLU A 66 7.19 -1.97 -6.61
C GLU A 66 6.72 -1.10 -5.44
N THR A 67 5.97 -0.04 -5.72
CA THR A 67 5.35 0.86 -4.75
C THR A 67 3.84 0.93 -4.97
N ILE A 68 3.10 1.19 -3.89
CA ILE A 68 1.64 1.40 -3.94
C ILE A 68 1.26 2.64 -3.14
N ASP A 69 0.36 3.43 -3.71
CA ASP A 69 -0.16 4.65 -3.10
C ASP A 69 -1.48 4.43 -2.35
N LEU A 70 -1.90 5.43 -1.58
CA LEU A 70 -3.15 5.41 -0.82
C LEU A 70 -4.38 5.08 -1.69
N SER A 71 -4.43 5.55 -2.93
CA SER A 71 -5.54 5.26 -3.85
C SER A 71 -5.63 3.76 -4.18
N GLN A 72 -4.48 3.11 -4.41
CA GLN A 72 -4.39 1.68 -4.67
C GLN A 72 -4.70 0.87 -3.42
N ILE A 73 -4.24 1.32 -2.24
CA ILE A 73 -4.60 0.71 -0.95
C ILE A 73 -6.11 0.78 -0.76
N ASN A 74 -6.76 1.92 -1.01
CA ASN A 74 -8.21 2.05 -0.88
C ASN A 74 -8.96 1.10 -1.82
N ASP A 75 -8.51 0.97 -3.08
CA ASP A 75 -9.09 0.00 -4.02
C ASP A 75 -9.02 -1.44 -3.45
N ILE A 76 -7.86 -1.84 -2.89
CA ILE A 76 -7.68 -3.15 -2.27
C ILE A 76 -8.59 -3.31 -1.04
N MET A 77 -8.69 -2.29 -0.19
CA MET A 77 -9.55 -2.32 0.99
C MET A 77 -11.03 -2.46 0.64
N GLU A 78 -11.46 -1.92 -0.51
CA GLU A 78 -12.80 -2.09 -1.09
C GLU A 78 -12.99 -3.43 -1.83
N GLY A 79 -11.96 -4.28 -1.89
CA GLY A 79 -12.00 -5.57 -2.59
C GLY A 79 -11.89 -5.45 -4.12
N LYS A 80 -11.41 -4.30 -4.62
CA LYS A 80 -11.19 -4.05 -6.05
C LYS A 80 -9.74 -4.33 -6.42
N THR A 81 -9.50 -4.58 -7.71
CA THR A 81 -8.14 -4.68 -8.25
C THR A 81 -7.48 -3.28 -8.23
N PRO A 82 -6.26 -3.14 -7.69
CA PRO A 82 -5.57 -1.85 -7.63
C PRO A 82 -5.23 -1.34 -9.04
N ARG A 83 -5.48 -0.05 -9.25
CA ARG A 83 -5.08 0.66 -10.46
C ARG A 83 -3.54 0.78 -10.59
N PRO A 84 -2.99 1.05 -11.79
CA PRO A 84 -1.58 1.39 -11.95
C PRO A 84 -1.19 2.68 -11.18
N PRO A 85 0.07 2.83 -10.76
CA PRO A 85 0.61 4.09 -10.25
C PRO A 85 0.46 5.24 -11.26
N ALA A 86 0.44 6.48 -10.76
CA ALA A 86 0.22 7.67 -11.61
C ALA A 86 1.27 7.84 -12.72
N ASP A 87 2.52 7.46 -12.44
CA ASP A 87 3.66 7.63 -13.37
C ASP A 87 3.91 6.38 -14.26
N TRP A 88 3.05 5.37 -14.19
CA TRP A 88 3.25 4.07 -14.86
C TRP A 88 3.08 4.13 -16.39
N ASP A 89 2.29 5.07 -16.91
CA ASP A 89 1.98 5.19 -18.34
C ASP A 89 2.99 6.05 -19.13
N ASP A 90 3.93 6.75 -18.47
CA ASP A 90 4.93 7.57 -19.15
C ASP A 90 6.06 6.74 -19.78
N ASP A 91 6.35 5.55 -19.23
CA ASP A 91 7.34 4.62 -19.82
C ASP A 91 6.78 3.80 -20.98
N ALA A 92 5.46 3.58 -21.04
CA ALA A 92 4.82 2.77 -22.07
C ALA A 92 4.65 3.49 -23.42
N LYS A 93 4.83 4.81 -23.47
CA LYS A 93 4.67 5.61 -24.72
C LYS A 93 5.93 5.78 -25.55
N ASN A 94 7.10 5.29 -25.11
CA ASN A 94 8.36 5.47 -25.83
C ASN A 94 8.92 4.19 -26.49
N SER A 95 8.16 3.09 -26.54
CA SER A 95 8.57 1.86 -27.26
C SER A 95 7.86 1.64 -28.60
N SER A 96 7.21 2.65 -29.17
CA SER A 96 6.56 2.54 -30.47
C SER A 96 7.10 3.57 -31.47
N GLY A 97 8.17 3.17 -32.16
CA GLY A 97 8.53 3.72 -33.46
C GLY A 97 9.39 2.72 -34.24
N PRO A 98 9.47 2.78 -35.58
CA PRO A 98 8.49 3.22 -36.57
C PRO A 98 8.16 2.07 -37.56
N THR A 99 6.96 2.01 -38.12
CA THR A 99 6.75 1.28 -39.39
C THR A 99 6.20 2.23 -40.44
N ALA A 100 7.13 2.86 -41.15
CA ALA A 100 6.88 3.37 -42.48
C ALA A 100 6.99 2.19 -43.45
N GLY A 101 5.96 1.92 -44.25
CA GLY A 101 6.12 1.01 -45.38
C GLY A 101 4.83 0.48 -46.00
N ALA A 102 4.57 0.93 -47.22
CA ALA A 102 3.88 0.22 -48.30
C ALA A 102 2.34 0.15 -48.30
N ASN A 103 1.77 1.28 -48.73
CA ASN A 103 0.66 1.33 -49.68
C ASN A 103 0.86 0.30 -50.82
N THR A 104 0.03 -0.74 -50.87
CA THR A 104 -0.21 -1.57 -52.06
C THR A 104 -1.64 -2.10 -52.02
N GLY A 105 -2.45 -1.63 -52.97
CA GLY A 105 -3.83 -2.03 -53.15
C GLY A 105 -4.33 -1.57 -54.52
N ASP A 106 -3.59 -1.95 -55.56
CA ASP A 106 -3.95 -1.77 -56.96
C ASP A 106 -4.76 -2.97 -57.47
N SER A 107 -6.00 -2.67 -57.85
CA SER A 107 -6.82 -3.20 -58.94
C SER A 107 -6.93 -4.70 -59.19
N GLY A 108 -8.16 -5.20 -59.04
CA GLY A 108 -8.67 -6.34 -59.80
C GLY A 108 -10.01 -6.84 -59.28
N ASP A 109 -11.13 -6.40 -59.88
CA ASP A 109 -12.13 -7.31 -60.48
C ASP A 109 -13.30 -6.52 -61.11
N SER A 110 -13.76 -6.97 -62.27
CA SER A 110 -14.80 -6.36 -63.12
C SER A 110 -16.06 -7.24 -63.09
N GLY A 111 -17.26 -6.65 -63.01
CA GLY A 111 -18.50 -7.42 -63.13
C GLY A 111 -19.83 -6.65 -62.99
N ASP A 112 -20.14 -5.82 -63.99
CA ASP A 112 -21.44 -5.50 -64.62
C ASP A 112 -22.81 -5.85 -63.92
N THR A 113 -23.68 -4.85 -63.68
CA THR A 113 -25.02 -4.63 -64.34
C THR A 113 -26.02 -3.74 -63.54
N LYS A 114 -26.52 -2.67 -64.21
CA LYS A 114 -27.90 -2.04 -64.21
C LYS A 114 -28.55 -1.58 -62.87
N GLU A 115 -29.29 -0.47 -62.70
CA GLU A 115 -29.99 0.50 -63.58
C GLU A 115 -30.49 1.72 -62.74
N SER A 116 -30.63 2.89 -63.39
CA SER A 116 -31.63 3.99 -63.15
C SER A 116 -31.61 4.96 -61.92
N GLY A 117 -30.88 6.09 -62.07
CA GLY A 117 -31.19 7.55 -61.80
C GLY A 117 -31.93 8.09 -60.55
N PRO A 118 -31.98 9.45 -60.32
CA PRO A 118 -31.37 10.58 -61.04
C PRO A 118 -30.38 11.43 -60.18
N ILE A 119 -29.23 11.84 -60.72
CA ILE A 119 -28.95 13.20 -61.26
C ILE A 119 -29.29 14.36 -60.30
N GLY A 120 -28.31 14.81 -59.54
CA GLY A 120 -28.33 16.08 -58.81
C GLY A 120 -26.89 16.55 -58.56
N GLY A 121 -26.38 17.44 -59.42
CA GLY A 121 -24.99 17.91 -59.43
C GLY A 121 -24.64 18.95 -58.35
N PRO A 122 -23.38 19.43 -58.32
CA PRO A 122 -22.74 20.08 -57.17
C PRO A 122 -22.86 21.61 -57.21
N ALA A 123 -22.70 22.27 -56.06
CA ALA A 123 -22.26 23.66 -56.02
C ALA A 123 -21.45 23.97 -54.76
N SER A 124 -20.17 24.28 -54.99
CA SER A 124 -19.20 24.83 -54.06
C SER A 124 -19.49 26.29 -53.67
N GLN A 125 -18.90 26.70 -52.53
CA GLN A 125 -18.54 28.05 -52.10
C GLN A 125 -19.64 29.04 -51.66
N HIS A 126 -19.59 29.39 -50.38
CA HIS A 126 -19.03 30.68 -49.94
C HIS A 126 -18.45 30.57 -48.52
#